data_AF-A0A2N3VFU4-F1
#
_entry.id   AF-A0A2N3VFU4-F1
#
_cell.length_a   1.000
_cell.length_b   1.000
_cell.length_c   1.000
_cell.angle_alpha   90.00
_cell.angle_beta   90.00
_cell.angle_gamma   90.00
#
_symmetry.space_group_name_H-M   'P 1'
#
loop_
_entity.id
_entity.type
_entity.pdbx_description
1 polymer ?
#
loop_
_entity_poly.entity_id
_entity_poly.type
_entity_poly.pdbx_seq_one_letter_code
_entity_poly.pdbx_strand_id
1 'polypeptide(L)'
;MTASRVLTAAVLATLAGSLCSPGTGVAQPSPAGRSCPALWVLGVQGTSESSPGASETADSGMLGQLLGPVQAAAPNLVAHTYIGYPASFGGAVGTGGGTDPYVVSAGAGLAGLTDTAGQIAAECPGTALAAVGYSQGAQVVSSFAQAVGAGEGPVDPGRVAGIALFSDPQRAPGSPVIPGRPGQLTPDPAPGTSGAAVSQVAITTAPASGSGIATTSGVDFGALTGRVADICVEGDLSCSAPDRAALLRMSAQLAAQADLRDPIAALGSMQALLASTLGDAWTTVVLNDFQIGPASVDYVPAVSLAQRLTDAADSRTPAPGPADNAAASAKWAQVTAVVAANPFTQLPNLAARLSEAWGQLVADNADLLDPAVLLRYADTSSRHTSYHSTGQLASSVAWLTALAYDLAGSYQ
;
A
#
# COMPACT_ATOMS: atom_id res chain seq x y z
N MET A 1 67.86 7.54 -26.02
CA MET A 1 66.71 7.96 -26.84
C MET A 1 65.48 7.53 -26.06
N THR A 2 64.61 8.35 -25.48
CA THR A 2 64.17 9.75 -25.62
C THR A 2 63.48 10.09 -24.28
N ALA A 3 63.84 11.16 -23.55
CA ALA A 3 63.25 12.51 -23.62
C ALA A 3 61.70 12.49 -23.50
N SER A 4 60.99 13.28 -22.68
CA SER A 4 61.29 14.61 -22.13
C SER A 4 60.18 15.06 -21.15
N ARG A 5 60.56 15.93 -20.20
CA ARG A 5 59.82 17.10 -19.66
C ARG A 5 58.58 16.92 -18.77
N VAL A 6 58.81 16.97 -17.46
CA VAL A 6 57.86 17.53 -16.48
C VAL A 6 58.16 19.03 -16.36
N LEU A 7 57.20 19.88 -16.71
CA LEU A 7 57.29 21.34 -16.58
C LEU A 7 56.75 21.76 -15.21
N THR A 8 57.64 22.35 -14.43
CA THR A 8 57.38 23.12 -13.21
C THR A 8 56.61 24.39 -13.56
N ALA A 9 55.52 24.68 -12.83
CA ALA A 9 54.97 26.02 -12.72
C ALA A 9 54.61 26.28 -11.26
N ALA A 10 55.53 26.97 -10.57
CA ALA A 10 55.27 27.59 -9.29
C ALA A 10 54.50 28.90 -9.53
N VAL A 11 53.37 29.09 -8.86
CA VAL A 11 52.73 30.40 -8.70
C VAL A 11 52.53 30.62 -7.22
N LEU A 12 53.18 31.67 -6.70
CA LEU A 12 53.12 32.12 -5.33
C LEU A 12 51.69 32.53 -4.95
N ALA A 13 51.19 32.02 -3.82
CA ALA A 13 49.99 32.51 -3.18
C ALA A 13 50.31 33.78 -2.37
N THR A 14 49.84 34.93 -2.85
CA THR A 14 49.78 36.18 -2.07
C THR A 14 48.43 36.24 -1.33
N LEU A 15 48.48 36.02 -0.01
CA LEU A 15 47.35 36.27 0.89
C LEU A 15 47.23 37.78 1.15
N ALA A 16 46.35 38.45 0.41
CA ALA A 16 45.87 39.79 0.75
C ALA A 16 44.46 39.67 1.34
N GLY A 17 44.36 39.84 2.67
CA GLY A 17 43.10 39.85 3.39
C GLY A 17 42.21 41.00 2.93
N SER A 18 41.05 40.65 2.38
CA SER A 18 39.96 41.58 2.12
C SER A 18 38.89 41.38 3.18
N LEU A 19 38.71 42.39 4.03
CA LEU A 19 37.60 42.50 4.98
C LEU A 19 36.29 42.55 4.21
N CYS A 20 35.48 41.50 4.33
CA CYS A 20 34.12 41.48 3.80
C CYS A 20 33.18 42.02 4.89
N SER A 21 32.64 43.23 4.67
CA SER A 21 31.50 43.72 5.43
C SER A 21 30.29 42.82 5.19
N PRO A 22 29.47 42.49 6.20
CA PRO A 22 28.22 41.78 5.96
C PRO A 22 27.28 42.69 5.19
N GLY A 23 27.09 42.40 3.90
CA GLY A 23 25.99 42.96 3.13
C GLY A 23 24.69 42.45 3.75
N THR A 24 23.82 43.37 4.17
CA THR A 24 22.42 43.05 4.47
C THR A 24 21.80 42.50 3.20
N GLY A 25 21.74 41.18 3.10
CA GLY A 25 20.93 40.50 2.09
C GLY A 25 19.50 40.97 2.28
N VAL A 26 19.02 41.76 1.32
CA VAL A 26 17.60 42.04 1.22
C VAL A 26 16.97 40.69 0.94
N ALA A 27 16.22 40.15 1.91
CA ALA A 27 15.42 38.96 1.71
C ALA A 27 14.60 39.19 0.44
N GLN A 28 14.81 38.34 -0.57
CA GLN A 28 13.87 38.32 -1.67
C GLN A 28 12.51 37.98 -1.06
N PRO A 29 11.45 38.76 -1.34
CA PRO A 29 10.13 38.40 -0.87
C PRO A 29 9.79 37.02 -1.45
N SER A 30 9.39 36.10 -0.57
CA SER A 30 8.71 34.87 -0.97
C SER A 30 7.62 35.21 -1.99
N PRO A 31 7.40 34.39 -3.03
CA PRO A 31 6.34 34.66 -3.98
C PRO A 31 5.00 34.75 -3.23
N ALA A 32 4.50 35.97 -3.06
CA ALA A 32 3.13 36.21 -2.67
C ALA A 32 2.25 35.65 -3.80
N GLY A 33 1.45 34.61 -3.51
CA GLY A 33 0.56 34.07 -4.54
C GLY A 33 -0.23 32.79 -4.28
N ARG A 34 -0.03 32.06 -3.18
CA ARG A 34 -0.98 31.00 -2.76
C ARG A 34 -1.41 31.26 -1.32
N SER A 35 -2.68 31.63 -1.14
CA SER A 35 -3.30 31.53 0.19
C SER A 35 -3.37 30.05 0.55
N CYS A 36 -2.71 29.66 1.65
CA CYS A 36 -2.81 28.31 2.18
C CYS A 36 -4.29 27.98 2.46
N PRO A 37 -4.86 26.92 1.88
CA PRO A 37 -6.25 26.54 2.09
C PRO A 37 -6.46 26.00 3.51
N ALA A 38 -7.72 25.90 3.96
CA ALA A 38 -8.02 25.22 5.22
C ALA A 38 -7.70 23.72 5.11
N LEU A 39 -8.03 23.11 3.96
CA LEU A 39 -7.79 21.71 3.65
C LEU A 39 -7.02 21.57 2.33
N TRP A 40 -5.96 20.76 2.33
CA TRP A 40 -5.29 20.31 1.11
C TRP A 40 -5.52 18.82 0.90
N VAL A 41 -6.07 18.43 -0.26
CA VAL A 41 -6.37 17.03 -0.57
C VAL A 41 -5.34 16.45 -1.54
N LEU A 42 -4.69 15.36 -1.14
CA LEU A 42 -3.70 14.63 -1.95
C LEU A 42 -4.36 13.45 -2.65
N GLY A 43 -4.47 13.50 -3.98
CA GLY A 43 -5.09 12.45 -4.79
C GLY A 43 -4.06 11.49 -5.38
N VAL A 44 -4.20 10.19 -5.13
CA VAL A 44 -3.38 9.14 -5.76
C VAL A 44 -4.24 8.27 -6.65
N GLN A 45 -4.03 8.42 -7.95
CA GLN A 45 -4.79 7.75 -9.00
C GLN A 45 -4.56 6.24 -9.03
N GLY A 46 -5.43 5.51 -9.73
CA GLY A 46 -5.26 4.09 -9.98
C GLY A 46 -4.23 3.80 -11.07
N THR A 47 -3.97 2.51 -11.29
CA THR A 47 -3.15 2.02 -12.40
C THR A 47 -3.66 2.58 -13.72
N SER A 48 -2.74 3.06 -14.57
CA SER A 48 -2.97 3.70 -15.88
C SER A 48 -3.64 5.09 -15.86
N GLU A 49 -3.91 5.65 -14.68
CA GLU A 49 -4.56 6.96 -14.54
C GLU A 49 -3.59 8.09 -14.14
N SER A 50 -2.29 7.79 -14.09
CA SER A 50 -1.22 8.75 -13.78
C SER A 50 0.06 8.43 -14.59
N SER A 51 1.04 9.32 -14.51
CA SER A 51 2.41 9.15 -14.99
C SER A 51 3.35 10.04 -14.17
N PRO A 52 4.70 9.86 -14.24
CA PRO A 52 5.63 10.73 -13.51
C PRO A 52 5.56 12.21 -13.89
N GLY A 53 5.05 12.52 -15.10
CA GLY A 53 4.83 13.89 -15.57
C GLY A 53 3.35 14.29 -15.60
N ALA A 54 2.47 13.57 -14.90
CA ALA A 54 1.06 13.93 -14.82
C ALA A 54 0.89 15.31 -14.18
N SER A 55 -0.14 16.03 -14.61
CA SER A 55 -0.46 17.32 -14.02
C SER A 55 -0.89 17.15 -12.57
N GLU A 56 -0.30 17.96 -11.70
CA GLU A 56 -0.64 18.00 -10.27
C GLU A 56 -2.04 18.58 -9.99
N THR A 57 -2.67 19.27 -10.94
CA THR A 57 -3.92 20.01 -10.69
C THR A 57 -5.05 19.68 -11.66
N ALA A 58 -4.77 18.98 -12.76
CA ALA A 58 -5.79 18.65 -13.74
C ALA A 58 -6.68 17.51 -13.25
N ASP A 59 -7.97 17.77 -13.10
CA ASP A 59 -8.95 16.75 -12.78
C ASP A 59 -9.05 15.71 -13.90
N SER A 60 -8.66 14.47 -13.57
CA SER A 60 -8.54 13.36 -14.52
C SER A 60 -8.80 12.02 -13.83
N GLY A 61 -8.94 10.95 -14.61
CA GLY A 61 -9.19 9.60 -14.10
C GLY A 61 -10.40 9.49 -13.16
N MET A 62 -10.39 8.47 -12.31
CA MET A 62 -11.44 8.25 -11.31
C MET A 62 -11.53 9.41 -10.30
N LEU A 63 -10.40 9.82 -9.71
CA LEU A 63 -10.44 10.82 -8.64
C LEU A 63 -10.78 12.23 -9.11
N GLY A 64 -10.67 12.55 -10.41
CA GLY A 64 -11.21 13.77 -11.00
C GLY A 64 -12.72 13.93 -10.83
N GLN A 65 -13.45 12.81 -10.77
CA GLN A 65 -14.89 12.79 -10.49
C GLN A 65 -15.22 13.07 -9.00
N LEU A 66 -14.21 13.13 -8.14
CA LEU A 66 -14.35 13.42 -6.71
C LEU A 66 -13.73 14.78 -6.36
N LEU A 67 -12.47 15.02 -6.72
CA LEU A 67 -11.75 16.25 -6.33
C LEU A 67 -12.26 17.49 -7.05
N GLY A 68 -12.66 17.38 -8.33
CA GLY A 68 -13.30 18.48 -9.06
C GLY A 68 -14.57 19.00 -8.36
N PRO A 69 -15.55 18.13 -8.03
CA PRO A 69 -16.72 18.52 -7.22
C PRO A 69 -16.38 19.07 -5.84
N VAL A 70 -15.38 18.54 -5.13
CA VAL A 70 -14.95 19.07 -3.82
C VAL A 70 -14.41 20.51 -3.97
N GLN A 71 -13.53 20.74 -4.95
CA GLN A 71 -12.98 22.07 -5.25
C GLN A 71 -14.08 23.05 -5.66
N ALA A 72 -15.07 22.61 -6.45
CA ALA A 72 -16.20 23.44 -6.86
C ALA A 72 -17.13 23.81 -5.68
N ALA A 73 -17.31 22.90 -4.72
CA ALA A 73 -18.15 23.13 -3.55
C ALA A 73 -17.49 24.05 -2.50
N ALA A 74 -16.16 24.03 -2.39
CA ALA A 74 -15.41 24.81 -1.40
C ALA A 74 -14.18 25.53 -2.00
N PRO A 75 -14.36 26.40 -3.02
CA PRO A 75 -13.27 26.88 -3.88
C PRO A 75 -12.22 27.73 -3.17
N ASN A 76 -12.56 28.32 -2.02
CA ASN A 76 -11.66 29.15 -1.22
C ASN A 76 -11.12 28.43 0.03
N LEU A 77 -11.59 27.21 0.31
CA LEU A 77 -11.23 26.45 1.51
C LEU A 77 -10.41 25.21 1.18
N VAL A 78 -10.53 24.69 -0.05
CA VAL A 78 -9.84 23.50 -0.52
C VAL A 78 -8.86 23.86 -1.63
N ALA A 79 -7.70 23.20 -1.61
CA ALA A 79 -6.89 22.95 -2.79
C ALA A 79 -6.61 21.44 -2.89
N HIS A 80 -6.27 20.95 -4.07
CA HIS A 80 -5.85 19.57 -4.25
C HIS A 80 -4.60 19.44 -5.11
N THR A 81 -3.89 18.33 -4.90
CA THR A 81 -2.72 17.93 -5.68
C THR A 81 -2.83 16.45 -6.03
N TYR A 82 -2.70 16.11 -7.31
CA TYR A 82 -2.53 14.74 -7.78
C TYR A 82 -1.07 14.33 -7.69
N ILE A 83 -0.80 13.14 -7.15
CA ILE A 83 0.56 12.60 -7.06
C ILE A 83 0.95 11.99 -8.41
N GLY A 84 1.93 12.60 -9.08
CA GLY A 84 2.53 12.08 -10.30
C GLY A 84 3.42 10.88 -10.00
N TYR A 85 3.04 9.71 -10.50
CA TYR A 85 3.79 8.47 -10.30
C TYR A 85 3.56 7.49 -11.47
N PRO A 86 4.39 6.42 -11.61
CA PRO A 86 4.31 5.51 -12.77
C PRO A 86 2.94 4.92 -13.06
N ALA A 87 2.15 4.64 -12.01
CA ALA A 87 0.82 4.04 -12.12
C ALA A 87 0.78 2.77 -12.99
N SER A 88 1.79 1.92 -12.89
CA SER A 88 1.99 0.77 -13.77
C SER A 88 1.76 -0.57 -13.09
N PHE A 89 1.53 -1.60 -13.92
CA PHE A 89 1.40 -3.01 -13.51
C PHE A 89 2.28 -3.89 -14.40
N GLY A 90 3.58 -3.62 -14.41
CA GLY A 90 4.58 -4.45 -15.10
C GLY A 90 4.44 -4.54 -16.62
N GLY A 91 3.62 -3.70 -17.27
CA GLY A 91 3.30 -3.85 -18.69
C GLY A 91 2.20 -4.89 -19.00
N ALA A 92 1.41 -5.29 -18.00
CA ALA A 92 0.30 -6.20 -18.19
C ALA A 92 -0.68 -5.69 -19.27
N VAL A 93 -1.18 -6.62 -20.11
CA VAL A 93 -2.11 -6.27 -21.18
C VAL A 93 -3.38 -5.68 -20.57
N GLY A 94 -3.75 -4.48 -21.02
CA GLY A 94 -4.94 -3.77 -20.56
C GLY A 94 -4.73 -2.86 -19.34
N THR A 95 -3.51 -2.72 -18.82
CA THR A 95 -3.19 -1.84 -17.68
C THR A 95 -2.38 -0.59 -18.05
N GLY A 96 -2.57 -0.07 -19.28
CA GLY A 96 -1.84 1.09 -19.79
C GLY A 96 -0.43 0.77 -20.32
N GLY A 97 0.32 1.81 -20.68
CA GLY A 97 1.65 1.69 -21.29
C GLY A 97 2.82 1.65 -20.32
N GLY A 98 2.57 1.78 -19.01
CA GLY A 98 3.61 1.79 -17.99
C GLY A 98 4.19 0.39 -17.77
N THR A 99 5.52 0.31 -17.66
CA THR A 99 6.24 -0.97 -17.64
C THR A 99 6.81 -1.38 -16.29
N ASP A 100 6.87 -0.48 -15.31
CA ASP A 100 7.45 -0.81 -14.01
C ASP A 100 6.56 -1.83 -13.28
N PRO A 101 7.13 -2.83 -12.59
CA PRO A 101 6.36 -3.73 -11.74
C PRO A 101 5.47 -2.97 -10.76
N TYR A 102 4.32 -3.54 -10.43
CA TYR A 102 3.33 -2.89 -9.56
C TYR A 102 3.94 -2.42 -8.23
N VAL A 103 4.79 -3.24 -7.61
CA VAL A 103 5.45 -2.90 -6.34
C VAL A 103 6.40 -1.71 -6.48
N VAL A 104 7.08 -1.56 -7.62
CA VAL A 104 7.97 -0.42 -7.91
C VAL A 104 7.13 0.83 -8.13
N SER A 105 6.04 0.72 -8.89
CA SER A 105 5.09 1.81 -9.11
C SER A 105 4.47 2.30 -7.80
N ALA A 106 3.91 1.41 -7.00
CA ALA A 106 3.30 1.75 -5.71
C ALA A 106 4.32 2.35 -4.73
N GLY A 107 5.55 1.82 -4.70
CA GLY A 107 6.64 2.39 -3.90
C GLY A 107 6.99 3.83 -4.29
N ALA A 108 7.10 4.11 -5.60
CA ALA A 108 7.31 5.46 -6.10
C ALA A 108 6.13 6.40 -5.78
N GLY A 109 4.89 5.91 -5.86
CA GLY A 109 3.70 6.65 -5.45
C GLY A 109 3.69 7.00 -3.97
N LEU A 110 4.07 6.06 -3.10
CA LEU A 110 4.19 6.30 -1.66
C LEU A 110 5.27 7.32 -1.33
N ALA A 111 6.44 7.23 -1.98
CA ALA A 111 7.50 8.23 -1.83
C ALA A 111 7.02 9.62 -2.26
N GLY A 112 6.40 9.74 -3.44
CA GLY A 112 5.86 11.00 -3.94
C GLY A 112 4.78 11.60 -3.02
N LEU A 113 3.83 10.78 -2.57
CA LEU A 113 2.80 11.20 -1.62
C LEU A 113 3.40 11.72 -0.30
N THR A 114 4.38 10.99 0.24
CA THR A 114 5.07 11.33 1.49
C THR A 114 5.83 12.65 1.36
N ASP A 115 6.59 12.81 0.28
CA ASP A 115 7.37 14.02 0.01
C ASP A 115 6.46 15.24 -0.18
N THR A 116 5.40 15.12 -0.99
CA THR A 116 4.44 16.21 -1.23
C THR A 116 3.70 16.59 0.05
N ALA A 117 3.28 15.62 0.87
CA ALA A 117 2.64 15.88 2.17
C ALA A 117 3.57 16.67 3.11
N GLY A 118 4.84 16.27 3.20
CA GLY A 118 5.84 16.96 4.01
C GLY A 118 6.12 18.39 3.52
N GLN A 119 6.22 18.60 2.20
CA GLN A 119 6.41 19.92 1.59
C GLN A 119 5.24 20.86 1.92
N ILE A 120 4.00 20.42 1.69
CA ILE A 120 2.81 21.23 2.00
C ILE A 120 2.71 21.52 3.50
N ALA A 121 3.01 20.54 4.35
CA ALA A 121 2.97 20.74 5.80
C ALA A 121 3.99 21.80 6.27
N ALA A 122 5.16 21.89 5.62
CA ALA A 122 6.19 22.88 5.89
C ALA A 122 5.84 24.26 5.31
N GLU A 123 5.32 24.33 4.09
CA GLU A 123 4.93 25.59 3.42
C GLU A 123 3.67 26.21 4.03
N CYS A 124 2.72 25.38 4.45
CA CYS A 124 1.43 25.78 5.01
C CYS A 124 1.19 25.13 6.39
N PRO A 125 1.81 25.63 7.48
CA PRO A 125 1.69 25.03 8.81
C PRO A 125 0.27 25.00 9.40
N GLY A 126 -0.62 25.87 8.92
CA GLY A 126 -2.02 25.92 9.36
C GLY A 126 -2.99 25.06 8.54
N THR A 127 -2.53 24.48 7.43
CA THR A 127 -3.39 23.69 6.53
C THR A 127 -3.49 22.25 7.02
N ALA A 128 -4.70 21.72 7.13
CA ALA A 128 -4.88 20.29 7.35
C ALA A 128 -4.75 19.54 6.02
N LEU A 129 -4.35 18.27 6.10
CA LEU A 129 -4.21 17.39 4.95
C LEU A 129 -5.34 16.37 4.91
N ALA A 130 -5.80 16.01 3.73
CA ALA A 130 -6.52 14.78 3.47
C ALA A 130 -5.85 14.03 2.34
N ALA A 131 -6.05 12.71 2.26
CA ALA A 131 -5.58 11.92 1.13
C ALA A 131 -6.67 10.99 0.61
N VAL A 132 -6.74 10.86 -0.71
CA VAL A 132 -7.72 10.04 -1.41
C VAL A 132 -6.99 9.13 -2.39
N GLY A 133 -7.27 7.83 -2.34
CA GLY A 133 -6.64 6.86 -3.20
C GLY A 133 -7.65 5.97 -3.90
N TYR A 134 -7.33 5.55 -5.13
CA TYR A 134 -8.12 4.58 -5.90
C TYR A 134 -7.27 3.41 -6.37
N SER A 135 -7.73 2.17 -6.18
CA SER A 135 -7.07 0.94 -6.66
C SER A 135 -5.59 0.88 -6.20
N GLN A 136 -4.60 0.88 -7.09
CA GLN A 136 -3.18 1.00 -6.71
C GLN A 136 -2.90 2.23 -5.84
N GLY A 137 -3.50 3.38 -6.15
CA GLY A 137 -3.40 4.58 -5.35
C GLY A 137 -4.07 4.47 -3.98
N ALA A 138 -5.10 3.64 -3.83
CA ALA A 138 -5.69 3.33 -2.52
C ALA A 138 -4.71 2.53 -1.66
N GLN A 139 -3.97 1.58 -2.24
CA GLN A 139 -2.87 0.93 -1.51
C GLN A 139 -1.81 1.95 -1.07
N VAL A 140 -1.39 2.86 -1.96
CA VAL A 140 -0.42 3.92 -1.63
C VAL A 140 -0.90 4.78 -0.46
N VAL A 141 -2.14 5.27 -0.51
CA VAL A 141 -2.72 6.13 0.54
C VAL A 141 -2.96 5.35 1.82
N SER A 142 -3.38 4.09 1.74
CA SER A 142 -3.55 3.20 2.89
C SER A 142 -2.23 2.98 3.63
N SER A 143 -1.13 2.74 2.90
CA SER A 143 0.21 2.61 3.49
C SER A 143 0.71 3.94 4.10
N PHE A 144 0.46 5.08 3.44
CA PHE A 144 0.75 6.39 4.03
C PHE A 144 -0.03 6.64 5.33
N ALA A 145 -1.34 6.31 5.33
CA ALA A 145 -2.19 6.48 6.49
C ALA A 145 -1.77 5.58 7.67
N GLN A 146 -1.34 4.35 7.41
CA GLN A 146 -0.79 3.45 8.42
C GLN A 146 0.49 4.04 9.06
N ALA A 147 1.44 4.50 8.23
CA ALA A 147 2.68 5.10 8.72
C ALA A 147 2.43 6.38 9.53
N VAL A 148 1.59 7.30 9.02
CA VAL A 148 1.21 8.51 9.76
C VAL A 148 0.47 8.16 11.04
N GLY A 149 -0.48 7.23 11.00
CA GLY A 149 -1.25 6.79 12.16
C GLY A 149 -0.42 6.14 13.27
N ALA A 150 0.69 5.49 12.90
CA ALA A 150 1.70 4.96 13.82
C ALA A 150 2.70 6.03 14.33
N GLY A 151 2.64 7.26 13.81
CA GLY A 151 3.57 8.34 14.16
C GLY A 151 4.92 8.27 13.41
N GLU A 152 4.99 7.49 12.33
CA GLU A 152 6.19 7.29 11.51
C GLU A 152 6.20 8.14 10.22
N GLY A 153 5.09 8.81 9.92
CA GLY A 153 4.96 9.65 8.72
C GLY A 153 5.64 11.02 8.83
N PRO A 154 5.82 11.74 7.70
CA PRO A 154 6.48 13.05 7.67
C PRO A 154 5.60 14.17 8.25
N VAL A 155 4.35 13.84 8.59
CA VAL A 155 3.34 14.76 9.13
C VAL A 155 2.72 14.16 10.36
N ASP A 156 2.39 15.02 11.33
CA ASP A 156 1.71 14.62 12.56
C ASP A 156 0.29 14.07 12.24
N PRO A 157 -0.16 12.97 12.87
CA PRO A 157 -1.51 12.43 12.65
C PRO A 157 -2.64 13.43 12.96
N GLY A 158 -2.38 14.43 13.80
CA GLY A 158 -3.28 15.55 14.09
C GLY A 158 -3.47 16.50 12.90
N ARG A 159 -2.55 16.49 11.92
CA ARG A 159 -2.65 17.29 10.68
C ARG A 159 -3.50 16.61 9.61
N VAL A 160 -3.77 15.31 9.73
CA VAL A 160 -4.56 14.57 8.73
C VAL A 160 -6.04 14.57 9.13
N ALA A 161 -6.85 15.35 8.40
CA ALA A 161 -8.27 15.53 8.64
C ALA A 161 -9.14 14.34 8.17
N GLY A 162 -8.74 13.66 7.10
CA GLY A 162 -9.47 12.50 6.58
C GLY A 162 -8.72 11.73 5.50
N ILE A 163 -9.01 10.43 5.41
CA ILE A 163 -8.50 9.51 4.39
C ILE A 163 -9.67 8.81 3.73
N ALA A 164 -9.76 8.84 2.40
CA ALA A 164 -10.75 8.07 1.64
C ALA A 164 -10.07 7.09 0.69
N LEU A 165 -10.34 5.79 0.87
CA LEU A 165 -9.78 4.71 0.08
C LEU A 165 -10.90 4.10 -0.75
N PHE A 166 -10.68 4.00 -2.06
CA PHE A 166 -11.59 3.33 -2.98
C PHE A 166 -10.90 2.14 -3.59
N SER A 167 -11.51 0.96 -3.51
CA SER A 167 -10.91 -0.26 -4.06
C SER A 167 -9.56 -0.62 -3.41
N ASP A 168 -9.37 -0.40 -2.10
CA ASP A 168 -8.10 -0.69 -1.40
C ASP A 168 -7.70 -2.17 -1.50
N PRO A 169 -6.59 -2.51 -2.20
CA PRO A 169 -6.02 -3.85 -2.22
C PRO A 169 -5.62 -4.39 -0.85
N GLN A 170 -5.48 -3.52 0.16
CA GLN A 170 -5.08 -3.88 1.52
C GLN A 170 -6.25 -3.93 2.50
N ARG A 171 -7.49 -3.70 2.05
CA ARG A 171 -8.69 -3.69 2.90
C ARG A 171 -8.72 -4.90 3.84
N ALA A 172 -8.87 -4.64 5.14
CA ALA A 172 -8.87 -5.72 6.14
C ALA A 172 -10.09 -6.65 5.96
N PRO A 173 -9.95 -7.95 6.27
CA PRO A 173 -11.07 -8.90 6.21
C PRO A 173 -12.26 -8.45 7.04
N GLY A 174 -13.45 -8.41 6.41
CA GLY A 174 -14.69 -8.00 7.08
C GLY A 174 -14.68 -6.55 7.61
N SER A 175 -13.75 -5.71 7.15
CA SER A 175 -13.64 -4.34 7.64
C SER A 175 -14.93 -3.54 7.40
N PRO A 176 -15.46 -2.82 8.40
CA PRO A 176 -16.51 -1.84 8.19
C PRO A 176 -16.01 -0.68 7.30
N VAL A 177 -16.94 0.13 6.79
CA VAL A 177 -16.60 1.30 5.95
C VAL A 177 -15.70 2.32 6.66
N ILE A 178 -15.78 2.41 8.00
CA ILE A 178 -14.82 3.14 8.83
C ILE A 178 -14.00 2.11 9.62
N PRO A 179 -12.80 1.72 9.16
CA PRO A 179 -11.99 0.70 9.80
C PRO A 179 -11.74 0.99 11.29
N GLY A 180 -11.88 -0.03 12.13
CA GLY A 180 -11.76 0.10 13.59
C GLY A 180 -12.98 0.72 14.30
N ARG A 181 -14.05 1.06 13.58
CA ARG A 181 -15.32 1.59 14.12
C ARG A 181 -16.55 0.82 13.59
N PRO A 182 -16.79 -0.42 14.03
CA PRO A 182 -17.94 -1.20 13.57
C PRO A 182 -19.28 -0.48 13.80
N GLY A 183 -20.10 -0.39 12.75
CA GLY A 183 -21.42 0.24 12.79
C GLY A 183 -21.42 1.78 12.70
N GLN A 184 -20.25 2.42 12.73
CA GLN A 184 -20.13 3.87 12.50
C GLN A 184 -20.21 4.18 11.01
N LEU A 185 -21.02 5.17 10.65
CA LEU A 185 -21.18 5.65 9.26
C LEU A 185 -20.71 7.10 9.08
N THR A 186 -20.59 7.85 10.16
CA THR A 186 -20.11 9.24 10.16
C THR A 186 -18.67 9.27 10.64
N PRO A 187 -17.71 9.78 9.84
CA PRO A 187 -16.32 9.91 10.26
C PRO A 187 -16.15 10.78 11.52
N ASP A 188 -15.10 10.51 12.29
CA ASP A 188 -14.72 11.35 13.43
C ASP A 188 -14.31 12.76 12.92
N PRO A 189 -14.57 13.83 13.70
CA PRO A 189 -14.19 15.19 13.33
C PRO A 189 -12.69 15.37 13.07
N ALA A 190 -12.33 16.37 12.26
CA ALA A 190 -10.94 16.80 12.15
C ALA A 190 -10.44 17.33 13.52
N PRO A 191 -9.19 17.06 13.91
CA PRO A 191 -8.62 17.53 15.17
C PRO A 191 -8.76 19.04 15.34
N GLY A 192 -9.20 19.46 16.53
CA GLY A 192 -9.39 20.87 16.85
C GLY A 192 -10.67 21.50 16.29
N THR A 193 -11.53 20.74 15.64
CA THR A 193 -12.84 21.21 15.13
C THR A 193 -14.00 20.69 15.98
N SER A 194 -15.17 21.34 15.88
CA SER A 194 -16.41 20.85 16.49
C SER A 194 -17.01 19.66 15.74
N GLY A 195 -16.65 19.46 14.47
CA GLY A 195 -17.23 18.44 13.60
C GLY A 195 -18.68 18.73 13.20
N ALA A 196 -19.15 19.98 13.27
CA ALA A 196 -20.54 20.31 13.05
C ALA A 196 -20.98 19.94 11.63
N ALA A 197 -20.17 20.25 10.61
CA ALA A 197 -20.42 19.86 9.23
C ALA A 197 -20.29 18.35 9.04
N VAL A 198 -19.19 17.76 9.53
CA VAL A 198 -18.92 16.31 9.38
C VAL A 198 -20.03 15.47 10.02
N SER A 199 -20.62 15.93 11.13
CA SER A 199 -21.72 15.25 11.82
C SER A 199 -22.98 15.04 10.96
N GLN A 200 -23.12 15.80 9.87
CA GLN A 200 -24.23 15.70 8.92
C GLN A 200 -23.95 14.75 7.75
N VAL A 201 -22.75 14.18 7.68
CA VAL A 201 -22.34 13.27 6.62
C VAL A 201 -22.43 11.82 7.09
N ALA A 202 -22.92 10.95 6.20
CA ALA A 202 -22.90 9.51 6.41
C ALA A 202 -22.35 8.81 5.16
N ILE A 203 -21.36 7.95 5.35
CA ILE A 203 -20.81 7.06 4.32
C ILE A 203 -21.59 5.75 4.41
N THR A 204 -22.63 5.65 3.58
CA THR A 204 -23.60 4.54 3.63
C THR A 204 -23.28 3.41 2.65
N THR A 205 -22.02 3.29 2.22
CA THR A 205 -21.57 2.18 1.38
C THR A 205 -21.87 0.86 2.08
N ALA A 206 -22.54 -0.06 1.40
CA ALA A 206 -22.79 -1.37 1.95
C ALA A 206 -21.45 -2.09 2.18
N PRO A 207 -21.26 -2.77 3.32
CA PRO A 207 -20.05 -3.56 3.55
C PRO A 207 -19.85 -4.59 2.44
N ALA A 208 -18.66 -4.59 1.82
CA ALA A 208 -18.26 -5.64 0.90
C ALA A 208 -17.76 -6.87 1.68
N SER A 209 -18.07 -8.05 1.17
CA SER A 209 -17.56 -9.32 1.67
C SER A 209 -16.07 -9.48 1.36
N GLY A 210 -15.45 -10.46 2.00
CA GLY A 210 -14.03 -10.74 1.77
C GLY A 210 -13.10 -9.64 2.26
N SER A 211 -11.97 -9.52 1.58
CA SER A 211 -10.87 -8.64 1.96
C SER A 211 -10.07 -8.16 0.74
N GLY A 212 -9.13 -7.25 0.91
CA GLY A 212 -8.25 -6.82 -0.17
C GLY A 212 -7.39 -7.95 -0.73
N ILE A 213 -7.14 -7.96 -2.03
CA ILE A 213 -6.38 -9.03 -2.69
C ILE A 213 -4.90 -9.08 -2.28
N ALA A 214 -4.34 -7.92 -1.92
CA ALA A 214 -2.98 -7.78 -1.42
C ALA A 214 -2.94 -7.81 0.11
N THR A 215 -4.04 -8.12 0.80
CA THR A 215 -4.02 -8.24 2.26
C THR A 215 -3.44 -9.59 2.69
N THR A 216 -2.52 -9.56 3.64
CA THR A 216 -1.97 -10.75 4.33
C THR A 216 -2.38 -10.79 5.79
N SER A 217 -2.82 -9.65 6.33
CA SER A 217 -3.34 -9.44 7.68
C SER A 217 -4.14 -8.12 7.72
N GLY A 218 -4.96 -7.91 8.74
CA GLY A 218 -5.71 -6.66 8.88
C GLY A 218 -4.80 -5.43 9.06
N VAL A 219 -5.18 -4.31 8.47
CA VAL A 219 -4.49 -3.02 8.61
C VAL A 219 -4.96 -2.26 9.86
N ASP A 220 -4.03 -1.61 10.56
CA ASP A 220 -4.33 -0.68 11.66
C ASP A 220 -3.92 0.74 11.26
N PHE A 221 -4.84 1.68 11.44
CA PHE A 221 -4.64 3.10 11.13
C PHE A 221 -4.26 3.94 12.37
N GLY A 222 -4.14 3.32 13.55
CA GLY A 222 -3.62 3.95 14.76
C GLY A 222 -4.35 5.25 15.11
N ALA A 223 -3.60 6.36 15.22
CA ALA A 223 -4.16 7.67 15.53
C ALA A 223 -5.17 8.18 14.49
N LEU A 224 -5.18 7.63 13.26
CA LEU A 224 -6.15 7.99 12.21
C LEU A 224 -7.43 7.15 12.26
N THR A 225 -7.55 6.13 13.11
CA THR A 225 -8.80 5.36 13.28
C THR A 225 -9.99 6.29 13.53
N GLY A 226 -11.08 6.09 12.78
CA GLY A 226 -12.26 6.95 12.79
C GLY A 226 -12.22 8.08 11.75
N ARG A 227 -11.05 8.44 11.22
CA ARG A 227 -10.85 9.42 10.13
C ARG A 227 -10.45 8.76 8.80
N VAL A 228 -10.54 7.43 8.71
CA VAL A 228 -10.33 6.66 7.48
C VAL A 228 -11.66 6.07 7.04
N ALA A 229 -12.00 6.24 5.77
CA ALA A 229 -13.09 5.54 5.11
C ALA A 229 -12.53 4.59 4.04
N ASP A 230 -12.82 3.31 4.14
CA ASP A 230 -12.41 2.27 3.21
C ASP A 230 -13.64 1.73 2.45
N ILE A 231 -13.80 2.24 1.23
CA ILE A 231 -14.99 2.13 0.40
C ILE A 231 -14.73 1.07 -0.66
N CYS A 232 -15.53 0.00 -0.64
CA CYS A 232 -15.39 -1.13 -1.53
C CYS A 232 -16.75 -1.52 -2.11
N VAL A 233 -16.79 -1.76 -3.43
CA VAL A 233 -17.97 -2.31 -4.10
C VAL A 233 -17.89 -3.84 -4.10
N GLU A 234 -18.96 -4.52 -3.69
CA GLU A 234 -19.04 -5.98 -3.75
C GLU A 234 -18.74 -6.51 -5.15
N GLY A 235 -17.84 -7.51 -5.22
CA GLY A 235 -17.38 -8.12 -6.48
C GLY A 235 -16.19 -7.40 -7.12
N ASP A 236 -15.73 -6.28 -6.56
CA ASP A 236 -14.43 -5.70 -6.89
C ASP A 236 -13.32 -6.53 -6.25
N LEU A 237 -12.69 -7.40 -7.04
CA LEU A 237 -11.66 -8.33 -6.58
C LEU A 237 -10.47 -7.64 -5.90
N SER A 238 -10.21 -6.36 -6.20
CA SER A 238 -9.14 -5.62 -5.54
C SER A 238 -9.37 -5.50 -4.04
N CYS A 239 -10.57 -5.13 -3.59
CA CYS A 239 -10.89 -4.85 -2.18
C CYS A 239 -11.85 -5.87 -1.52
N SER A 240 -12.40 -6.79 -2.32
CA SER A 240 -13.42 -7.78 -1.95
C SER A 240 -13.05 -9.18 -2.44
N ALA A 241 -11.76 -9.55 -2.43
CA ALA A 241 -11.32 -10.91 -2.72
C ALA A 241 -11.90 -11.94 -1.72
N PRO A 242 -12.28 -13.16 -2.17
CA PRO A 242 -12.86 -14.18 -1.29
C PRO A 242 -11.94 -14.54 -0.14
N ASP A 243 -12.48 -14.83 1.04
CA ASP A 243 -11.69 -15.13 2.23
C ASP A 243 -10.81 -16.38 2.03
N ARG A 244 -11.39 -17.48 1.52
CA ARG A 244 -10.64 -18.74 1.30
C ARG A 244 -10.13 -18.85 -0.13
N ALA A 245 -9.16 -17.98 -0.45
CA ALA A 245 -8.52 -17.90 -1.76
C ALA A 245 -7.00 -17.63 -1.64
N ALA A 246 -6.31 -18.34 -0.76
CA ALA A 246 -4.89 -18.08 -0.48
C ALA A 246 -3.97 -18.16 -1.71
N LEU A 247 -4.22 -19.10 -2.63
CA LEU A 247 -3.44 -19.23 -3.88
C LEU A 247 -3.72 -18.09 -4.86
N LEU A 248 -4.94 -17.53 -4.85
CA LEU A 248 -5.24 -16.32 -5.62
C LEU A 248 -4.43 -15.13 -5.07
N ARG A 249 -4.36 -14.97 -3.75
CA ARG A 249 -3.54 -13.92 -3.10
C ARG A 249 -2.06 -14.10 -3.40
N MET A 250 -1.53 -15.31 -3.26
CA MET A 250 -0.15 -15.63 -3.62
C MET A 250 0.14 -15.26 -5.09
N SER A 251 -0.75 -15.64 -6.01
CA SER A 251 -0.61 -15.33 -7.43
C SER A 251 -0.64 -13.83 -7.70
N ALA A 252 -1.50 -13.07 -7.00
CA ALA A 252 -1.55 -11.62 -7.10
C ALA A 252 -0.24 -10.96 -6.60
N GLN A 253 0.34 -11.46 -5.50
CA GLN A 253 1.61 -10.94 -4.99
C GLN A 253 2.80 -11.22 -5.94
N LEU A 254 2.82 -12.39 -6.58
CA LEU A 254 3.80 -12.69 -7.63
C LEU A 254 3.60 -11.80 -8.86
N ALA A 255 2.35 -11.64 -9.30
CA ALA A 255 2.01 -10.79 -10.44
C ALA A 255 2.39 -9.31 -10.19
N ALA A 256 2.25 -8.83 -8.96
CA ALA A 256 2.63 -7.47 -8.58
C ALA A 256 4.15 -7.21 -8.69
N GLN A 257 4.96 -8.25 -8.59
CA GLN A 257 6.42 -8.16 -8.70
C GLN A 257 6.93 -8.49 -10.11
N ALA A 258 6.12 -9.15 -10.92
CA ALA A 258 6.52 -9.63 -12.23
C ALA A 258 6.76 -8.49 -13.23
N ASP A 259 7.74 -8.72 -14.10
CA ASP A 259 7.90 -7.97 -15.35
C ASP A 259 7.04 -8.66 -16.41
N LEU A 260 5.99 -7.98 -16.87
CA LEU A 260 4.94 -8.49 -17.75
C LEU A 260 4.96 -7.85 -19.15
N ARG A 261 6.06 -7.16 -19.51
CA ARG A 261 6.18 -6.38 -20.76
C ARG A 261 6.03 -7.21 -22.03
N ASP A 262 6.54 -8.44 -22.04
CA ASP A 262 6.39 -9.39 -23.13
C ASP A 262 6.34 -10.84 -22.63
N PRO A 263 5.82 -11.80 -23.43
CA PRO A 263 5.62 -13.17 -22.97
C PRO A 263 6.90 -13.90 -22.51
N ILE A 264 8.06 -13.61 -23.08
CA ILE A 264 9.32 -14.28 -22.72
C ILE A 264 9.85 -13.71 -21.40
N ALA A 265 9.85 -12.39 -21.26
CA ALA A 265 10.20 -11.70 -20.02
C ALA A 265 9.25 -12.10 -18.88
N ALA A 266 7.95 -12.20 -19.15
CA ALA A 266 6.93 -12.64 -18.20
C ALA A 266 7.17 -14.06 -17.72
N LEU A 267 7.44 -15.02 -18.63
CA LEU A 267 7.71 -16.40 -18.23
C LEU A 267 8.98 -16.51 -17.39
N GLY A 268 10.05 -15.81 -17.77
CA GLY A 268 11.31 -15.79 -17.02
C GLY A 268 11.16 -15.15 -15.64
N SER A 269 10.47 -14.02 -15.54
CA SER A 269 10.25 -13.31 -14.27
C SER A 269 9.35 -14.13 -13.34
N MET A 270 8.25 -14.69 -13.84
CA MET A 270 7.35 -15.55 -13.06
C MET A 270 8.05 -16.81 -12.57
N GLN A 271 8.88 -17.46 -13.40
CA GLN A 271 9.65 -18.64 -12.99
C GLN A 271 10.60 -18.28 -11.84
N ALA A 272 11.34 -17.19 -11.97
CA ALA A 272 12.30 -16.75 -10.94
C ALA A 272 11.59 -16.40 -9.62
N LEU A 273 10.48 -15.65 -9.69
CA LEU A 273 9.69 -15.27 -8.53
C LEU A 273 9.10 -16.49 -7.83
N LEU A 274 8.47 -17.41 -8.58
CA LEU A 274 7.90 -18.63 -8.01
C LEU A 274 8.98 -19.51 -7.34
N ALA A 275 10.14 -19.66 -7.98
CA ALA A 275 11.25 -20.42 -7.41
C ALA A 275 11.77 -19.79 -6.10
N SER A 276 11.90 -18.46 -6.05
CA SER A 276 12.29 -17.73 -4.83
C SER A 276 11.26 -17.92 -3.73
N THR A 277 9.98 -17.62 -4.00
CA THR A 277 8.90 -17.73 -3.02
C THR A 277 8.78 -19.13 -2.44
N LEU A 278 8.91 -20.18 -3.25
CA LEU A 278 8.90 -21.57 -2.75
C LEU A 278 10.12 -21.87 -1.88
N GLY A 279 11.29 -21.33 -2.22
CA GLY A 279 12.50 -21.43 -1.40
C GLY A 279 12.36 -20.70 -0.07
N ASP A 280 11.87 -19.47 -0.08
CA ASP A 280 11.66 -18.62 1.10
C ASP A 280 10.62 -19.21 2.05
N ALA A 281 9.50 -19.72 1.49
CA ALA A 281 8.49 -20.46 2.23
C ALA A 281 9.10 -21.73 2.85
N TRP A 282 9.90 -22.50 2.09
CA TRP A 282 10.54 -23.71 2.60
C TRP A 282 11.51 -23.42 3.75
N THR A 283 12.38 -22.42 3.61
CA THR A 283 13.28 -21.97 4.67
C THR A 283 12.48 -21.60 5.93
N THR A 284 11.42 -20.83 5.76
CA THR A 284 10.56 -20.40 6.88
C THR A 284 9.84 -21.59 7.55
N VAL A 285 9.32 -22.54 6.77
CA VAL A 285 8.66 -23.76 7.26
C VAL A 285 9.65 -24.62 8.06
N VAL A 286 10.85 -24.86 7.55
CA VAL A 286 11.88 -25.64 8.26
C VAL A 286 12.23 -24.98 9.57
N LEU A 287 12.46 -23.66 9.57
CA LEU A 287 12.86 -22.93 10.77
C LEU A 287 11.77 -22.86 11.84
N ASN A 288 10.50 -22.73 11.45
CA ASN A 288 9.44 -22.39 12.41
C ASN A 288 8.45 -23.53 12.69
N ASP A 289 8.24 -24.46 11.76
CA ASP A 289 7.14 -25.42 11.86
C ASP A 289 7.61 -26.84 12.22
N PHE A 290 8.88 -27.18 11.95
CA PHE A 290 9.46 -28.44 12.43
C PHE A 290 9.98 -28.29 13.86
N GLN A 291 9.54 -29.17 14.76
CA GLN A 291 10.02 -29.24 16.14
C GLN A 291 10.86 -30.49 16.33
N ILE A 292 12.09 -30.34 16.85
CA ILE A 292 13.02 -31.44 17.09
C ILE A 292 13.12 -31.69 18.59
N GLY A 293 12.69 -32.87 19.02
CA GLY A 293 12.89 -33.39 20.36
C GLY A 293 14.08 -34.36 20.44
N PRO A 294 14.38 -34.91 21.63
CA PRO A 294 15.54 -35.79 21.83
C PRO A 294 15.57 -37.06 20.95
N ALA A 295 14.40 -37.56 20.54
CA ALA A 295 14.28 -38.75 19.67
C ALA A 295 13.04 -38.68 18.74
N SER A 296 12.52 -37.49 18.51
CA SER A 296 11.30 -37.29 17.71
C SER A 296 11.39 -35.99 16.91
N VAL A 297 10.76 -36.00 15.75
CA VAL A 297 10.46 -34.79 14.98
C VAL A 297 8.96 -34.72 14.79
N ASP A 298 8.41 -33.53 14.98
CA ASP A 298 7.01 -33.25 14.68
C ASP A 298 6.90 -32.03 13.76
N TYR A 299 5.80 -32.00 12.99
CA TYR A 299 5.42 -30.84 12.18
C TYR A 299 4.24 -30.17 12.88
N VAL A 300 4.52 -29.03 13.51
CA VAL A 300 3.58 -28.28 14.35
C VAL A 300 3.61 -26.82 13.89
N PRO A 301 2.90 -26.49 12.81
CA PRO A 301 2.97 -25.16 12.24
C PRO A 301 2.20 -24.15 13.09
N ALA A 302 2.76 -22.94 13.24
CA ALA A 302 2.09 -21.84 13.96
C ALA A 302 1.00 -21.15 13.11
N VAL A 303 1.13 -21.23 11.79
CA VAL A 303 0.19 -20.69 10.78
C VAL A 303 0.00 -21.71 9.67
N SER A 304 -1.06 -21.60 8.85
CA SER A 304 -1.28 -22.58 7.79
C SER A 304 -0.17 -22.54 6.71
N LEU A 305 -0.02 -23.64 5.96
CA LEU A 305 0.87 -23.68 4.80
C LEU A 305 0.51 -22.62 3.76
N ALA A 306 -0.80 -22.33 3.62
CA ALA A 306 -1.27 -21.30 2.72
C ALA A 306 -0.77 -19.91 3.16
N GLN A 307 -0.84 -19.60 4.45
CA GLN A 307 -0.27 -18.37 5.00
C GLN A 307 1.24 -18.28 4.75
N ARG A 308 2.01 -19.36 4.99
CA ARG A 308 3.46 -19.39 4.71
C ARG A 308 3.78 -19.04 3.25
N LEU A 309 3.00 -19.58 2.31
CA LEU A 309 3.17 -19.33 0.88
C LEU A 309 2.78 -17.89 0.51
N THR A 310 1.68 -17.38 1.06
CA THR A 310 1.24 -16.00 0.82
C THR A 310 2.23 -15.00 1.41
N ASP A 311 2.72 -15.21 2.63
CA ASP A 311 3.72 -14.36 3.28
C ASP A 311 5.03 -14.32 2.50
N ALA A 312 5.51 -15.49 2.02
CA ALA A 312 6.73 -15.58 1.20
C ALA A 312 6.56 -14.97 -0.19
N ALA A 313 5.34 -14.80 -0.68
CA ALA A 313 5.07 -14.10 -1.94
C ALA A 313 4.97 -12.59 -1.75
N ASP A 314 4.63 -12.12 -0.55
CA ASP A 314 4.44 -10.71 -0.24
C ASP A 314 5.77 -9.96 -0.14
N SER A 315 6.01 -9.00 -1.04
CA SER A 315 7.26 -8.21 -1.07
C SER A 315 7.46 -7.32 0.16
N ARG A 316 6.43 -7.13 0.98
CA ARG A 316 6.51 -6.39 2.24
C ARG A 316 7.01 -7.27 3.38
N THR A 317 6.98 -8.59 3.23
CA THR A 317 7.55 -9.54 4.18
C THR A 317 9.04 -9.71 3.89
N PRO A 318 9.93 -9.48 4.87
CA PRO A 318 11.35 -9.71 4.67
C PRO A 318 11.65 -11.18 4.31
N ALA A 319 12.35 -11.39 3.19
CA ALA A 319 12.78 -12.72 2.78
C ALA A 319 13.89 -13.25 3.73
N PRO A 320 13.98 -14.59 3.94
CA PRO A 320 15.05 -15.20 4.73
C PRO A 320 16.45 -14.85 4.21
N GLY A 321 17.36 -14.49 5.12
CA GLY A 321 18.73 -14.15 4.79
C GLY A 321 19.63 -15.38 4.59
N PRO A 322 20.90 -15.18 4.18
CA PRO A 322 21.87 -16.26 4.05
C PRO A 322 22.08 -17.08 5.34
N ALA A 323 22.00 -16.43 6.51
CA ALA A 323 22.09 -17.07 7.81
C ALA A 323 20.90 -18.00 8.07
N ASP A 324 19.69 -17.56 7.73
CA ASP A 324 18.45 -18.34 7.88
C ASP A 324 18.50 -19.57 6.96
N ASN A 325 18.97 -19.41 5.73
CA ASN A 325 19.13 -20.51 4.78
C ASN A 325 20.14 -21.57 5.28
N ALA A 326 21.25 -21.13 5.87
CA ALA A 326 22.22 -22.03 6.49
C ALA A 326 21.64 -22.74 7.72
N ALA A 327 20.90 -22.02 8.57
CA ALA A 327 20.23 -22.57 9.74
C ALA A 327 19.15 -23.59 9.35
N ALA A 328 18.36 -23.30 8.32
CA ALA A 328 17.35 -24.21 7.79
C ALA A 328 18.00 -25.50 7.24
N SER A 329 19.09 -25.37 6.49
CA SER A 329 19.85 -26.52 5.99
C SER A 329 20.38 -27.40 7.12
N ALA A 330 20.94 -26.78 8.17
CA ALA A 330 21.44 -27.49 9.34
C ALA A 330 20.30 -28.16 10.14
N LYS A 331 19.17 -27.47 10.32
CA LYS A 331 17.99 -28.01 11.00
C LYS A 331 17.38 -29.18 10.22
N TRP A 332 17.33 -29.09 8.90
CA TRP A 332 16.85 -30.18 8.04
C TRP A 332 17.75 -31.42 8.09
N ALA A 333 19.08 -31.23 8.18
CA ALA A 333 20.00 -32.33 8.41
C ALA A 333 19.74 -33.03 9.76
N GLN A 334 19.41 -32.27 10.81
CA GLN A 334 19.03 -32.84 12.11
C GLN A 334 17.69 -33.60 12.03
N VAL A 335 16.68 -33.05 11.35
CA VAL A 335 15.41 -33.75 11.09
C VAL A 335 15.67 -35.08 10.39
N THR A 336 16.48 -35.07 9.34
CA THR A 336 16.85 -36.27 8.58
C THR A 336 17.53 -37.31 9.47
N ALA A 337 18.44 -36.89 10.35
CA ALA A 337 19.13 -37.79 11.27
C ALA A 337 18.18 -38.45 12.28
N VAL A 338 17.23 -37.69 12.86
CA VAL A 338 16.24 -38.25 13.81
C VAL A 338 15.28 -39.22 13.11
N VAL A 339 14.82 -38.89 11.90
CA VAL A 339 13.96 -39.78 11.11
C VAL A 339 14.71 -41.06 10.73
N ALA A 340 15.98 -40.96 10.31
CA ALA A 340 16.79 -42.11 9.96
C ALA A 340 17.04 -43.05 11.17
N ALA A 341 17.09 -42.51 12.38
CA ALA A 341 17.26 -43.29 13.61
C ALA A 341 16.00 -44.07 14.03
N ASN A 342 14.79 -43.60 13.67
CA ASN A 342 13.54 -44.28 14.00
C ASN A 342 12.45 -44.10 12.91
N PRO A 343 12.66 -44.65 11.70
CA PRO A 343 11.80 -44.37 10.55
C PRO A 343 10.37 -44.89 10.73
N PHE A 344 10.19 -46.04 11.39
CA PHE A 344 8.87 -46.65 11.59
C PHE A 344 7.93 -45.85 12.48
N THR A 345 8.49 -45.02 13.37
CA THR A 345 7.69 -44.13 14.23
C THR A 345 7.56 -42.74 13.62
N GLN A 346 8.66 -42.20 13.09
CA GLN A 346 8.69 -40.80 12.64
C GLN A 346 7.98 -40.58 11.29
N LEU A 347 8.17 -41.48 10.32
CA LEU A 347 7.60 -41.30 8.97
C LEU A 347 6.06 -41.28 8.97
N PRO A 348 5.35 -42.22 9.63
CA PRO A 348 3.89 -42.17 9.67
C PRO A 348 3.34 -40.92 10.36
N ASN A 349 3.96 -40.48 11.47
CA ASN A 349 3.55 -39.27 12.18
C ASN A 349 3.70 -38.02 11.29
N LEU A 350 4.88 -37.85 10.68
CA LEU A 350 5.13 -36.73 9.78
C LEU A 350 4.22 -36.77 8.55
N ALA A 351 4.00 -37.95 7.96
CA ALA A 351 3.08 -38.08 6.83
C ALA A 351 1.65 -37.67 7.20
N ALA A 352 1.17 -38.04 8.39
CA ALA A 352 -0.15 -37.64 8.87
C ALA A 352 -0.24 -36.11 9.05
N ARG A 353 0.72 -35.50 9.75
CA ARG A 353 0.76 -34.05 9.98
C ARG A 353 0.87 -33.23 8.70
N LEU A 354 1.70 -33.69 7.76
CA LEU A 354 1.81 -33.04 6.45
C LEU A 354 0.52 -33.21 5.65
N SER A 355 -0.15 -34.36 5.73
CA SER A 355 -1.46 -34.57 5.09
C SER A 355 -2.54 -33.67 5.67
N GLU A 356 -2.54 -33.42 6.99
CA GLU A 356 -3.40 -32.43 7.65
C GLU A 356 -3.14 -31.02 7.09
N ALA A 357 -1.86 -30.63 6.96
CA ALA A 357 -1.47 -29.34 6.39
C ALA A 357 -1.92 -29.17 4.93
N TRP A 358 -1.79 -30.22 4.11
CA TRP A 358 -2.30 -30.24 2.74
C TRP A 358 -3.82 -30.15 2.69
N GLY A 359 -4.52 -30.86 3.59
CA GLY A 359 -5.98 -30.76 3.73
C GLY A 359 -6.41 -29.34 4.07
N GLN A 360 -5.68 -28.68 4.97
CA GLN A 360 -5.92 -27.27 5.31
C GLN A 360 -5.65 -26.34 4.12
N LEU A 361 -4.60 -26.56 3.34
CA LEU A 361 -4.33 -25.78 2.12
C LEU A 361 -5.50 -25.87 1.12
N VAL A 362 -6.12 -27.04 0.95
CA VAL A 362 -7.33 -27.18 0.12
C VAL A 362 -8.50 -26.39 0.72
N ALA A 363 -8.70 -26.48 2.03
CA ALA A 363 -9.75 -25.74 2.74
C ALA A 363 -9.56 -24.21 2.64
N ASP A 364 -8.32 -23.73 2.71
CA ASP A 364 -7.92 -22.31 2.56
C ASP A 364 -8.15 -21.76 1.14
N ASN A 365 -8.54 -22.62 0.19
CA ASN A 365 -8.83 -22.27 -1.20
C ASN A 365 -10.22 -22.70 -1.67
N ALA A 366 -11.09 -23.13 -0.75
CA ALA A 366 -12.36 -23.72 -1.13
C ALA A 366 -13.36 -22.72 -1.74
N ASP A 367 -13.16 -21.41 -1.58
CA ASP A 367 -13.99 -20.40 -2.27
C ASP A 367 -13.67 -20.31 -3.77
N LEU A 368 -12.45 -20.70 -4.17
CA LEU A 368 -12.07 -20.79 -5.60
C LEU A 368 -12.74 -21.97 -6.32
N LEU A 369 -13.34 -22.90 -5.58
CA LEU A 369 -14.05 -24.07 -6.09
C LEU A 369 -15.57 -23.91 -6.01
N ASP A 370 -16.07 -22.84 -5.37
CA ASP A 370 -17.50 -22.61 -5.18
C ASP A 370 -18.08 -21.78 -6.35
N PRO A 371 -18.96 -22.34 -7.19
CA PRO A 371 -19.54 -21.62 -8.32
C PRO A 371 -20.38 -20.41 -7.89
N ALA A 372 -21.02 -20.43 -6.72
CA ALA A 372 -21.78 -19.29 -6.21
C ALA A 372 -20.84 -18.14 -5.84
N VAL A 373 -19.66 -18.46 -5.31
CA VAL A 373 -18.62 -17.44 -5.06
C VAL A 373 -18.08 -16.90 -6.38
N LEU A 374 -17.69 -17.75 -7.32
CA LEU A 374 -17.14 -17.33 -8.61
C LEU A 374 -18.10 -16.44 -9.41
N LEU A 375 -19.40 -16.69 -9.36
CA LEU A 375 -20.42 -15.85 -10.01
C LEU A 375 -20.43 -14.41 -9.49
N ARG A 376 -20.05 -14.16 -8.23
CA ARG A 376 -19.95 -12.78 -7.68
C ARG A 376 -18.87 -11.95 -8.37
N TYR A 377 -17.86 -12.60 -8.94
CA TYR A 377 -16.70 -11.96 -9.58
C TYR A 377 -16.78 -11.96 -11.11
N ALA A 378 -17.89 -12.42 -11.69
CA ALA A 378 -18.07 -12.52 -13.14
C ALA A 378 -17.93 -11.17 -13.88
N ASP A 379 -18.17 -10.05 -13.18
CA ASP A 379 -18.10 -8.69 -13.73
C ASP A 379 -17.10 -7.80 -12.95
N THR A 380 -16.01 -8.40 -12.47
CA THR A 380 -15.00 -7.72 -11.63
C THR A 380 -14.53 -6.39 -12.22
N SER A 381 -14.26 -6.33 -13.53
CA SER A 381 -13.76 -5.11 -14.18
C SER A 381 -14.75 -3.95 -14.13
N SER A 382 -16.04 -4.23 -14.35
CA SER A 382 -17.12 -3.25 -14.22
C SER A 382 -17.27 -2.80 -12.76
N ARG A 383 -17.26 -3.75 -11.81
CA ARG A 383 -17.33 -3.44 -10.37
C ARG A 383 -16.20 -2.51 -9.94
N HIS A 384 -14.97 -2.82 -10.36
CA HIS A 384 -13.78 -2.04 -10.06
C HIS A 384 -13.87 -0.58 -10.53
N THR A 385 -14.51 -0.31 -11.67
CA THR A 385 -14.62 1.04 -12.24
C THR A 385 -15.92 1.78 -11.89
N SER A 386 -16.81 1.14 -11.12
CA SER A 386 -18.18 1.62 -10.91
C SER A 386 -18.37 2.65 -9.79
N TYR A 387 -17.32 3.05 -9.07
CA TYR A 387 -17.43 3.92 -7.88
C TYR A 387 -18.15 5.26 -8.15
N HIS A 388 -17.89 5.86 -9.32
CA HIS A 388 -18.61 7.06 -9.76
C HIS A 388 -20.08 6.76 -10.10
N SER A 389 -20.34 5.73 -10.92
CA SER A 389 -21.68 5.41 -11.42
C SER A 389 -22.62 4.84 -10.36
N THR A 390 -22.08 4.27 -9.30
CA THR A 390 -22.83 3.70 -8.16
C THR A 390 -23.00 4.68 -7.00
N GLY A 391 -22.58 5.94 -7.18
CA GLY A 391 -22.78 7.03 -6.22
C GLY A 391 -21.86 6.98 -4.99
N GLN A 392 -20.85 6.10 -4.97
CA GLN A 392 -19.97 5.93 -3.81
C GLN A 392 -19.11 7.19 -3.55
N LEU A 393 -18.82 7.96 -4.59
CA LEU A 393 -18.04 9.20 -4.47
C LEU A 393 -18.81 10.32 -3.77
N ALA A 394 -20.14 10.35 -3.85
CA ALA A 394 -20.95 11.49 -3.38
C ALA A 394 -20.80 11.72 -1.87
N SER A 395 -20.76 10.65 -1.08
CA SER A 395 -20.56 10.73 0.36
C SER A 395 -19.17 11.25 0.73
N SER A 396 -18.13 10.88 -0.01
CA SER A 396 -16.77 11.38 0.18
C SER A 396 -16.59 12.83 -0.29
N VAL A 397 -17.28 13.24 -1.36
CA VAL A 397 -17.34 14.66 -1.76
C VAL A 397 -17.95 15.48 -0.62
N ALA A 398 -19.11 15.07 -0.11
CA ALA A 398 -19.75 15.74 1.02
C ALA A 398 -18.86 15.76 2.26
N TRP A 399 -18.16 14.67 2.56
CA TRP A 399 -17.25 14.57 3.71
C TRP A 399 -16.05 15.52 3.59
N LEU A 400 -15.33 15.52 2.46
CA LEU A 400 -14.17 16.39 2.27
C LEU A 400 -14.57 17.87 2.26
N THR A 401 -15.71 18.19 1.66
CA THR A 401 -16.29 19.54 1.74
C THR A 401 -16.62 19.91 3.19
N ALA A 402 -17.26 19.02 3.94
CA ALA A 402 -17.60 19.24 5.35
C ALA A 402 -16.34 19.45 6.22
N LEU A 403 -15.28 18.66 6.01
CA LEU A 403 -13.99 18.84 6.67
C LEU A 403 -13.43 20.25 6.43
N ALA A 404 -13.48 20.74 5.20
CA ALA A 404 -12.99 22.08 4.87
C ALA A 404 -13.77 23.20 5.60
N TYR A 405 -15.09 23.07 5.71
CA TYR A 405 -15.93 24.04 6.45
C TYR A 405 -15.69 24.00 7.96
N ASP A 406 -15.57 22.80 8.55
CA ASP A 406 -15.27 22.62 9.97
C ASP A 406 -13.89 23.18 10.32
N LEU A 407 -12.87 22.92 9.49
CA LEU A 407 -11.51 23.46 9.66
C LEU A 407 -11.45 24.98 9.54
N ALA A 408 -12.26 25.56 8.67
CA ALA A 408 -12.37 27.01 8.51
C ALA A 408 -13.21 27.68 9.60
N GLY A 409 -13.88 26.91 10.48
CA GLY A 409 -14.83 27.44 11.47
C GLY A 409 -16.01 28.18 10.84
N SER A 410 -16.36 27.84 9.59
CA SER A 410 -17.33 28.58 8.77
C SER A 410 -18.66 27.84 8.56
N TYR A 411 -18.83 26.67 9.19
CA TYR A 411 -20.12 25.99 9.26
C TYR A 411 -21.00 26.66 10.32
N GLN A 412 -22.02 27.40 9.88
CA GLN A 412 -23.05 28.00 10.74
C GLN A 412 -24.36 27.21 10.68
#